data_AF-A0A940KHH6-F1
#
_entry.id   AF-A0A940KHH6-F1
#
_cell.length_a   1.000
_cell.length_b   1.000
_cell.length_c   1.000
_cell.angle_alpha   90.00
_cell.angle_beta   90.00
_cell.angle_gamma   90.00
#
_symmetry.space_group_name_H-M   'P 1'
#
loop_
_entity.id
_entity.type
_entity.pdbx_description
1 polymer ?
#
loop_
_entity_poly.entity_id
_entity_poly.type
_entity_poly.pdbx_seq_one_letter_code
_entity_poly.pdbx_strand_id
1 'polypeptide(L)'
;MFSPFYCHYTICKDKKLTGSHSTVQLIHYLNTIPELEQNGEFHFSNKRSFPHFISISLLLAKHYNSWSDQDANTSLTNLLVIVTARPNNTSHLIEPILQQISKHLNWQLIGEDDEGDEDRKDEDRDDEDDNTSAFMKTSSAPFRHNDDEPEDHEDGDKDEE
;
A
#
# COMPACT_ATOMS: atom_id res chain seq x y z
N MET A 1 -3.76 0.23 -21.19
CA MET A 1 -3.50 -1.14 -21.66
C MET A 1 -2.68 -1.80 -20.57
N PHE A 2 -3.26 -2.76 -19.85
CA PHE A 2 -2.58 -3.42 -18.74
C PHE A 2 -1.37 -4.22 -19.25
N SER A 3 -0.21 -4.00 -18.65
CA SER A 3 0.96 -4.85 -18.90
C SER A 3 0.78 -6.16 -18.14
N PRO A 4 1.01 -7.33 -18.76
CA PRO A 4 1.05 -8.59 -18.01
C PRO A 4 2.29 -8.70 -17.11
N PHE A 5 3.28 -7.84 -17.29
CA PHE A 5 4.57 -7.91 -16.59
C PHE A 5 4.78 -6.80 -15.57
N TYR A 6 4.01 -5.71 -15.64
CA TYR A 6 4.20 -4.53 -14.79
C TYR A 6 2.89 -4.12 -14.13
N CYS A 7 3.02 -3.53 -12.94
CA CYS A 7 1.96 -2.86 -12.21
C CYS A 7 2.31 -1.38 -12.07
N HIS A 8 1.32 -0.53 -12.32
CA HIS A 8 1.44 0.91 -12.13
C HIS A 8 0.80 1.35 -10.82
N TYR A 9 1.51 2.23 -10.13
CA TYR A 9 1.01 2.96 -8.98
C TYR A 9 1.25 4.44 -9.16
N THR A 10 0.40 5.25 -8.54
CA THR A 10 0.66 6.68 -8.37
C THR A 10 0.63 7.05 -6.90
N ILE A 11 1.46 8.00 -6.50
CA ILE A 11 1.35 8.66 -5.20
C ILE A 11 1.09 10.14 -5.45
N CYS A 12 -0.08 10.62 -5.03
CA CYS A 12 -0.47 12.02 -5.15
C CYS A 12 -1.46 12.38 -4.03
N LYS A 13 -1.61 13.67 -3.73
CA LYS A 13 -2.57 14.10 -2.69
C LYS A 13 -4.01 13.74 -3.06
N ASP A 14 -4.36 13.96 -4.32
CA ASP A 14 -5.69 13.77 -4.89
C ASP A 14 -5.60 13.78 -6.43
N LYS A 15 -6.59 13.20 -7.12
CA LYS A 15 -6.65 13.15 -8.60
C LYS A 15 -6.71 14.55 -9.29
N LYS A 16 -6.96 15.64 -8.55
CA LYS A 16 -6.90 17.03 -9.07
C LYS A 16 -5.51 17.65 -8.88
N LEU A 17 -4.55 16.91 -8.30
CA LEU A 17 -3.16 17.32 -8.08
C LEU A 17 -3.02 18.63 -7.30
N THR A 18 -3.88 18.86 -6.29
CA THR A 18 -3.85 20.11 -5.51
C THR A 18 -2.68 20.22 -4.54
N GLY A 19 -2.03 19.09 -4.23
CA GLY A 19 -0.86 19.03 -3.36
C GLY A 19 0.45 19.09 -4.14
N SER A 20 1.44 19.78 -3.59
CA SER A 20 2.81 19.71 -4.10
C SER A 20 3.80 19.67 -2.94
N HIS A 21 4.97 19.08 -3.21
CA HIS A 21 6.08 18.99 -2.28
C HIS A 21 7.34 19.55 -2.95
N SER A 22 8.29 20.07 -2.16
CA SER A 22 9.59 20.44 -2.69
C SER A 22 10.29 19.21 -3.27
N THR A 23 10.68 19.28 -4.55
CA THR A 23 11.37 18.17 -5.24
C THR A 23 12.71 17.88 -4.59
N VAL A 24 13.46 18.90 -4.19
CA VAL A 24 14.75 18.74 -3.51
C VAL A 24 14.59 17.99 -2.19
N GLN A 25 13.60 18.35 -1.37
CA GLN A 25 13.34 17.64 -0.11
C GLN A 25 12.90 16.20 -0.36
N LEU A 26 12.08 15.97 -1.38
CA LEU A 26 11.63 14.64 -1.76
C LEU A 26 12.79 13.76 -2.25
N ILE A 27 13.69 14.30 -3.08
CA ILE A 27 14.91 13.62 -3.53
C ILE A 27 15.77 13.26 -2.32
N HIS A 28 15.97 14.19 -1.38
CA HIS A 28 16.73 13.90 -0.16
C HIS A 28 16.09 12.77 0.65
N TYR A 29 14.77 12.78 0.82
CA TYR A 29 14.06 11.73 1.52
C TYR A 29 14.18 10.37 0.81
N LEU A 30 13.95 10.30 -0.50
CA LEU A 30 14.05 9.04 -1.26
C LEU A 30 15.46 8.46 -1.23
N ASN A 31 16.49 9.31 -1.18
CA ASN A 31 17.88 8.85 -1.00
C ASN A 31 18.16 8.24 0.39
N THR A 32 17.28 8.45 1.38
CA THR A 32 17.38 7.77 2.69
C THR A 32 16.80 6.35 2.68
N ILE A 33 16.03 5.99 1.64
CA ILE A 33 15.40 4.68 1.53
C ILE A 33 16.44 3.67 1.02
N PRO A 34 16.78 2.63 1.81
CA PRO A 34 17.91 1.75 1.49
C PRO A 34 17.70 0.94 0.21
N GLU A 35 16.46 0.62 -0.16
CA GLU A 35 16.11 -0.15 -1.35
C GLU A 35 16.22 0.66 -2.66
N LEU A 36 16.25 1.99 -2.57
CA LEU A 36 16.25 2.87 -3.74
C LEU A 36 17.64 3.44 -4.04
N GLU A 37 17.90 3.67 -5.32
CA GLU A 37 19.00 4.47 -5.83
C GLU A 37 18.50 5.47 -6.86
N GLN A 38 19.09 6.65 -6.84
CA GLN A 38 18.83 7.68 -7.83
C GLN A 38 19.61 7.36 -9.11
N ASN A 39 18.91 7.17 -10.23
CA ASN A 39 19.49 6.84 -11.53
C ASN A 39 19.29 7.95 -12.58
N GLY A 40 18.65 9.05 -12.19
CA GLY A 40 18.51 10.29 -12.95
C GLY A 40 18.13 11.46 -12.04
N GLU A 41 18.05 12.67 -12.58
CA GLU A 41 17.76 13.86 -11.76
C GLU A 41 16.42 13.76 -11.01
N PHE A 42 15.43 13.14 -11.65
CA PHE A 42 14.06 12.98 -11.13
C PHE A 42 13.59 11.51 -11.13
N HIS A 43 14.54 10.58 -11.22
CA HIS A 43 14.26 9.15 -11.37
C HIS A 43 15.01 8.32 -10.34
N PHE A 44 14.29 7.34 -9.78
CA PHE A 44 14.82 6.36 -8.84
C PHE A 44 14.50 4.95 -9.32
N SER A 45 15.41 4.02 -9.08
CA SER A 45 15.19 2.58 -9.27
C SER A 45 15.55 1.79 -8.03
N ASN A 46 15.28 0.49 -8.02
CA ASN A 46 15.84 -0.39 -7.02
C ASN A 46 17.36 -0.42 -7.08
N LYS A 47 18.00 -0.49 -5.90
CA LYS A 47 19.41 -0.90 -5.80
C LYS A 47 19.59 -2.33 -6.28
N ARG A 48 20.79 -2.64 -6.76
CA ARG A 48 21.18 -4.01 -7.15
C ARG A 48 20.97 -5.06 -6.05
N SER A 49 21.08 -4.67 -4.78
CA SER A 49 20.86 -5.55 -3.63
C SER A 49 19.37 -5.86 -3.37
N PHE A 50 18.46 -5.06 -3.92
CA PHE A 50 17.03 -5.28 -3.82
C PHE A 50 16.54 -5.96 -5.11
N PRO A 51 16.12 -7.24 -5.05
CA PRO A 51 15.88 -8.07 -6.24
C PRO A 51 14.56 -7.76 -6.96
N HIS A 52 13.79 -6.79 -6.49
CA HIS A 52 12.50 -6.44 -7.07
C HIS A 52 12.58 -5.14 -7.85
N PHE A 53 12.04 -5.18 -9.07
CA PHE A 53 12.00 -4.01 -9.94
C PHE A 53 11.05 -2.96 -9.35
N ILE A 54 11.59 -1.76 -9.15
CA ILE A 54 10.85 -0.53 -8.89
C ILE A 54 11.48 0.58 -9.72
N SER A 55 10.65 1.40 -10.33
CA SER A 55 11.04 2.63 -11.00
C SER A 55 10.10 3.73 -10.55
N ILE A 56 10.64 4.85 -10.07
CA ILE A 56 9.87 5.99 -9.56
C ILE A 56 10.29 7.23 -10.34
N SER A 57 9.31 7.94 -10.90
CA SER A 57 9.49 9.21 -11.59
C SER A 57 8.81 10.33 -10.80
N LEU A 58 9.53 11.43 -10.58
CA LEU A 58 9.04 12.61 -9.88
C LEU A 58 8.55 13.66 -10.88
N LEU A 59 7.25 13.96 -10.87
CA LEU A 59 6.61 14.81 -11.87
C LEU A 59 5.87 16.01 -11.25
N LEU A 60 5.82 17.10 -12.01
CA LEU A 60 4.91 18.22 -11.82
C LEU A 60 3.86 18.20 -12.93
N ALA A 61 2.97 17.21 -12.87
CA ALA A 61 1.95 16.99 -13.89
C ALA A 61 0.85 18.06 -13.84
N LYS A 62 0.34 18.46 -15.00
CA LYS A 62 -0.83 19.34 -15.10
C LYS A 62 -2.14 18.58 -14.85
N HIS A 63 -2.18 17.30 -15.23
CA HIS A 63 -3.35 16.45 -15.12
C HIS A 63 -2.94 15.04 -14.69
N TYR A 64 -3.75 14.41 -13.83
CA TYR A 64 -3.47 13.07 -13.30
C TYR A 64 -3.36 11.99 -14.40
N ASN A 65 -4.20 12.07 -15.44
CA ASN A 65 -4.21 11.11 -16.55
C ASN A 65 -3.38 11.55 -17.77
N SER A 66 -2.64 12.65 -17.67
CA SER A 66 -1.85 13.18 -18.78
C SER A 66 -0.56 13.78 -18.25
N TRP A 67 0.47 12.94 -18.23
CA TRP A 67 1.82 13.25 -17.78
C TRP A 67 2.83 12.55 -18.68
N SER A 68 4.07 13.02 -18.61
CA SER A 68 5.22 12.53 -19.34
C SER A 68 6.49 12.78 -18.53
N ASP A 69 7.60 12.15 -18.92
CA ASP A 69 8.90 12.39 -18.29
C ASP A 69 9.39 13.84 -18.45
N GLN A 70 8.81 14.61 -19.39
CA GLN A 70 9.10 16.03 -19.59
C GLN A 70 8.43 16.93 -18.55
N ASP A 71 7.47 16.41 -17.78
CA ASP A 71 6.81 17.15 -16.70
C ASP A 71 7.66 17.17 -15.41
N ALA A 72 8.87 16.63 -15.45
CA ALA A 72 9.81 16.73 -14.33
C ALA A 72 10.18 18.19 -14.04
N ASN A 73 10.32 18.52 -12.75
CA ASN A 73 10.56 19.89 -12.31
C ASN A 73 11.52 19.92 -11.11
N THR A 74 12.45 20.87 -11.11
CA THR A 74 13.48 21.01 -10.05
C THR A 74 12.93 21.54 -8.72
N SER A 75 11.79 22.21 -8.74
CA SER A 75 11.27 22.96 -7.60
C SER A 75 10.17 22.20 -6.88
N LEU A 76 9.17 21.73 -7.61
CA LEU A 76 7.96 21.12 -7.07
C LEU A 76 7.64 19.80 -7.75
N THR A 77 7.12 18.87 -6.97
CA THR A 77 6.56 17.59 -7.44
C THR A 77 5.13 17.50 -6.89
N ASN A 78 4.18 17.08 -7.72
CA ASN A 78 2.78 16.84 -7.30
C ASN A 78 2.30 15.42 -7.60
N LEU A 79 3.11 14.63 -8.30
CA LEU A 79 2.79 13.27 -8.70
C LEU A 79 4.07 12.43 -8.70
N LEU A 80 4.01 11.26 -8.04
CA LEU A 80 4.98 10.19 -8.25
C LEU A 80 4.32 9.13 -9.11
N VAL A 81 4.98 8.77 -10.21
CA VAL A 81 4.60 7.62 -11.02
C VAL A 81 5.54 6.48 -10.69
N ILE A 82 4.98 5.32 -10.36
CA ILE A 82 5.73 4.16 -9.92
C ILE A 82 5.39 2.99 -10.83
N VAL A 83 6.42 2.34 -11.36
CA VAL A 83 6.32 1.13 -12.15
C VAL A 83 7.04 0.01 -11.40
N THR A 84 6.36 -1.11 -11.24
CA THR A 84 6.89 -2.28 -10.53
C THR A 84 6.68 -3.52 -11.38
N ALA A 85 7.46 -4.58 -11.14
CA ALA A 85 7.15 -5.87 -11.74
C ALA A 85 5.86 -6.42 -11.14
N ARG A 86 4.94 -6.92 -11.98
CA ARG A 86 3.71 -7.57 -11.51
C ARG A 86 4.10 -8.77 -10.64
N PRO A 87 3.56 -8.87 -9.41
CA PRO A 87 4.04 -9.85 -8.44
C PRO A 87 3.58 -11.27 -8.78
N ASN A 88 4.53 -12.19 -8.92
CA ASN A 88 4.29 -13.63 -8.72
C ASN A 88 4.46 -13.99 -7.22
N ASN A 89 3.85 -13.21 -6.30
CA ASN A 89 3.96 -13.25 -4.82
C ASN A 89 4.89 -12.23 -4.13
N THR A 90 5.39 -11.19 -4.79
CA THR A 90 6.38 -10.25 -4.20
C THR A 90 5.83 -8.87 -3.84
N SER A 91 4.50 -8.65 -3.91
CA SER A 91 3.85 -7.38 -3.56
C SER A 91 4.19 -6.94 -2.14
N HIS A 92 4.26 -7.91 -1.22
CA HIS A 92 4.56 -7.70 0.20
C HIS A 92 5.92 -7.02 0.49
N LEU A 93 6.83 -6.94 -0.49
CA LEU A 93 8.13 -6.28 -0.33
C LEU A 93 8.16 -4.86 -0.89
N ILE A 94 7.38 -4.59 -1.94
CA ILE A 94 7.33 -3.27 -2.58
C ILE A 94 6.32 -2.37 -1.88
N GLU A 95 5.15 -2.92 -1.53
CA GLU A 95 4.06 -2.16 -0.94
C GLU A 95 4.45 -1.42 0.35
N PRO A 96 5.23 -2.00 1.29
CA PRO A 96 5.71 -1.26 2.46
C PRO A 96 6.53 -0.01 2.10
N ILE A 97 7.35 -0.08 1.05
CA ILE A 97 8.15 1.06 0.57
C ILE A 97 7.22 2.15 0.04
N LEU A 98 6.23 1.79 -0.77
CA LEU A 98 5.27 2.75 -1.34
C LEU A 98 4.40 3.37 -0.25
N GLN A 99 3.95 2.58 0.72
CA GLN A 99 3.21 3.05 1.89
C GLN A 99 4.07 3.97 2.78
N GLN A 100 5.36 3.69 2.94
CA GLN A 100 6.28 4.54 3.68
C GLN A 100 6.41 5.92 3.00
N ILE A 101 6.54 5.94 1.67
CA ILE A 101 6.62 7.19 0.88
C ILE A 101 5.30 7.96 0.98
N SER A 102 4.15 7.29 0.78
CA SER A 102 2.84 7.95 0.83
C SER A 102 2.53 8.54 2.21
N LYS A 103 2.87 7.81 3.29
CA LYS A 103 2.74 8.29 4.68
C LYS A 103 3.61 9.51 4.95
N HIS A 104 4.87 9.51 4.49
CA HIS A 104 5.76 10.66 4.66
C HIS A 104 5.20 11.92 3.99
N LEU A 105 4.60 11.78 2.81
CA LEU A 105 4.02 12.88 2.05
C LEU A 105 2.60 13.27 2.48
N ASN A 106 1.95 12.44 3.30
CA ASN A 106 0.52 12.51 3.58
C ASN A 106 -0.32 12.51 2.27
N TRP A 107 0.07 11.66 1.32
CA TRP A 107 -0.55 11.49 0.01
C TRP A 107 -1.20 10.10 -0.11
N GLN A 108 -2.09 9.95 -1.09
CA GLN A 108 -2.74 8.69 -1.39
C GLN A 108 -1.86 7.85 -2.31
N LEU A 109 -1.74 6.56 -2.01
CA LEU A 109 -1.21 5.55 -2.92
C LEU A 109 -2.39 4.97 -3.70
N ILE A 110 -2.36 5.04 -5.02
CA ILE A 110 -3.44 4.57 -5.91
C ILE A 110 -2.84 3.51 -6.82
N GLY A 111 -3.36 2.28 -6.77
CA GLY A 111 -2.99 1.20 -7.68
C GLY A 111 -3.89 1.12 -8.92
N GLU A 112 -3.38 0.50 -9.99
CA GLU A 112 -4.16 0.18 -11.19
C GLU A 112 -5.45 -0.64 -10.92
N ASP A 113 -5.48 -1.44 -9.85
CA ASP A 113 -6.64 -2.26 -9.47
C ASP A 113 -7.69 -1.49 -8.62
N ASP A 114 -7.34 -0.30 -8.10
CA ASP A 114 -8.24 0.52 -7.26
C ASP A 114 -9.17 1.42 -8.10
N GLU A 115 -8.99 1.49 -9.43
CA GLU A 115 -9.83 2.31 -10.33
C GLU A 115 -11.22 1.71 -10.59
N GLY A 116 -11.58 0.58 -9.95
CA GLY A 116 -12.80 -0.19 -10.22
C GLY A 116 -13.97 -0.04 -9.23
N ASP A 117 -13.83 0.70 -8.12
CA ASP A 117 -14.82 0.68 -7.02
C ASP A 117 -15.55 2.03 -6.79
N GLU A 118 -15.72 2.87 -7.81
CA GLU A 118 -16.49 4.13 -7.69
C GLU A 118 -18.00 4.00 -8.03
N ASP A 119 -18.54 2.77 -8.27
CA ASP A 119 -19.93 2.58 -8.73
C ASP A 119 -20.82 1.63 -7.89
N ARG A 120 -20.43 1.26 -6.66
CA ARG A 120 -21.42 0.72 -5.70
C ARG A 120 -22.12 1.87 -5.01
N LYS A 121 -23.08 2.47 -5.73
CA LYS A 121 -24.17 3.19 -5.08
C LYS A 121 -24.91 2.16 -4.23
N ASP A 122 -24.76 2.28 -2.92
CA ASP A 122 -25.73 1.75 -1.99
C ASP A 122 -27.07 2.40 -2.34
N GLU A 123 -27.87 1.68 -3.12
CA GLU A 123 -29.31 1.93 -3.19
C GLU A 123 -29.85 1.55 -1.82
N ASP A 124 -29.87 2.53 -0.91
CA ASP A 124 -30.72 2.50 0.27
C ASP A 124 -32.16 2.33 -0.22
N ARG A 125 -32.63 1.08 -0.21
CA ARG A 125 -34.04 0.75 -0.34
C ARG A 125 -34.73 1.21 0.93
N ASP A 126 -35.42 2.35 0.82
CA ASP A 126 -36.52 2.71 1.70
C ASP A 126 -37.66 1.69 1.50
N ASP A 127 -37.63 0.59 2.26
CA ASP A 127 -38.81 -0.24 2.50
C ASP A 127 -39.32 0.08 3.92
N GLU A 128 -40.17 1.11 4.01
CA GLU A 128 -41.19 1.17 5.06
C GLU A 128 -42.23 0.08 4.78
N ASP A 129 -42.42 -0.85 5.73
CA ASP A 129 -43.76 -1.23 6.19
C ASP A 129 -43.70 -2.23 7.36
N ASP A 130 -44.03 -1.66 8.52
CA ASP A 130 -45.09 -2.09 9.44
C ASP A 130 -45.08 -3.48 10.12
N ASN A 131 -45.19 -3.39 11.45
CA ASN A 131 -46.17 -4.09 12.29
C ASN A 131 -45.80 -5.36 13.09
N THR A 132 -46.12 -5.27 14.38
CA THR A 132 -46.51 -6.29 15.38
C THR A 132 -45.51 -7.13 16.20
N SER A 133 -45.60 -6.88 17.52
CA SER A 133 -45.70 -7.84 18.65
C SER A 133 -44.45 -8.64 19.04
N ALA A 134 -43.81 -8.31 20.17
CA ALA A 134 -44.12 -8.84 21.51
C ALA A 134 -43.92 -10.36 21.65
N PHE A 135 -42.81 -10.81 22.26
CA PHE A 135 -42.84 -11.70 23.44
C PHE A 135 -41.45 -12.05 24.00
N MET A 136 -41.32 -11.83 25.30
CA MET A 136 -40.56 -12.51 26.36
C MET A 136 -39.36 -13.46 26.09
N LYS A 137 -38.25 -13.10 26.77
CA LYS A 137 -37.50 -13.83 27.82
C LYS A 137 -36.78 -15.18 27.58
N THR A 138 -35.67 -15.25 28.33
CA THR A 138 -34.88 -16.40 28.85
C THR A 138 -33.74 -16.86 27.94
N SER A 139 -32.48 -16.56 28.30
CA SER A 139 -31.62 -17.28 29.26
C SER A 139 -31.24 -18.69 28.79
N SER A 140 -29.98 -18.86 28.37
CA SER A 140 -29.09 -19.91 28.88
C SER A 140 -27.76 -19.94 28.13
N ALA A 141 -26.68 -19.60 28.84
CA ALA A 141 -25.41 -20.28 28.67
C ALA A 141 -25.43 -21.56 29.54
N PRO A 142 -24.71 -22.61 29.14
CA PRO A 142 -23.92 -23.37 30.11
C PRO A 142 -22.48 -23.59 29.59
N PHE A 143 -21.45 -23.23 30.36
CA PHE A 143 -20.65 -24.10 31.26
C PHE A 143 -19.77 -25.12 30.51
N ARG A 144 -18.42 -24.95 30.59
CA ARG A 144 -17.44 -25.72 31.41
C ARG A 144 -17.22 -27.16 30.92
N HIS A 145 -16.03 -27.61 30.55
CA HIS A 145 -14.87 -28.10 31.33
C HIS A 145 -14.09 -28.99 30.31
N ASN A 146 -12.81 -29.35 30.35
CA ASN A 146 -11.66 -29.20 31.25
C ASN A 146 -10.40 -29.56 30.43
N ASP A 147 -9.28 -29.03 30.88
CA ASP A 147 -7.95 -29.66 31.06
C ASP A 147 -7.71 -31.07 30.48
N ASP A 148 -6.59 -31.21 29.76
CA ASP A 148 -5.62 -32.29 29.99
C ASP A 148 -4.27 -31.91 29.38
N GLU A 149 -3.37 -31.38 30.22
CA GLU A 149 -1.93 -31.64 30.07
C GLU A 149 -1.66 -33.11 30.40
N PRO A 150 -0.63 -33.70 29.80
CA PRO A 150 0.44 -34.12 30.69
C PRO A 150 1.83 -33.71 30.21
N GLU A 151 2.61 -33.26 31.19
CA GLU A 151 4.06 -33.37 31.22
C GLU A 151 4.51 -34.81 30.97
N ASP A 152 5.65 -34.98 30.30
CA ASP A 152 6.61 -35.97 30.77
C ASP A 152 8.03 -35.52 30.41
N HIS A 153 8.83 -35.46 31.48
CA HIS A 153 10.27 -35.38 31.53
C HIS A 153 10.95 -36.53 30.79
N GLU A 154 12.14 -36.30 30.24
CA GLU A 154 13.30 -37.12 30.62
C GLU A 154 14.64 -36.48 30.25
N ASP A 155 15.55 -36.58 31.21
CA ASP A 155 16.89 -36.06 31.31
C ASP A 155 17.89 -36.70 30.33
N GLY A 156 19.00 -36.00 30.05
CA GLY A 156 20.05 -36.51 29.18
C GLY A 156 21.36 -35.72 29.18
N ASP A 157 21.81 -35.40 30.38
CA ASP A 157 23.19 -35.28 30.87
C ASP A 157 24.38 -35.70 29.95
N LYS A 158 25.50 -34.96 30.13
CA LYS A 158 26.94 -35.32 29.91
C LYS A 158 27.53 -35.19 28.51
N ASP A 159 28.81 -34.87 28.32
CA ASP A 159 29.92 -34.32 29.13
C ASP A 159 31.02 -33.96 28.10
N GLU A 160 31.88 -33.02 28.48
CA GLU A 160 33.34 -32.94 28.23
C GLU A 160 33.95 -33.64 26.99
N GLU A 161 34.52 -32.87 26.04
CA GLU A 161 35.98 -32.60 25.89
C GLU A 161 36.25 -31.61 24.74
#